data_AF-A0A3A0DVI7-F1
#
_entry.id   AF-A0A3A0DVI7-F1
#
_cell.length_a   1.000
_cell.length_b   1.000
_cell.length_c   1.000
_cell.angle_alpha   90.00
_cell.angle_beta   90.00
_cell.angle_gamma   90.00
#
_symmetry.space_group_name_H-M   'P 1'
#
loop_
_entity.id
_entity.type
_entity.pdbx_description
1 polymer ?
#
loop_
_entity_poly.entity_id
_entity_poly.type
_entity_poly.pdbx_seq_one_letter_code
_entity_poly.pdbx_strand_id
1 'polypeptide(L)'
;MSTLDGISLFASGGLPTCGGAFLLNGESKTTETLNCPGNWQVQVQNGTKYVVARNPGFMGDYAQSRDAAFLAAQQGLDLLSIARAADMGIRNAETEHMVWWHEATGQVLRTVHVSTITVNFQVTAVVVGSDGQPKPDPPVPPVTWHESLRYFRLSQATDDLFDSYRNLFLAVESILDRIAPQKVKASGKPDEGEGQWFKRALSVAHATVDLGPYAPIGSTNPVDDLYNDLYVNTRTALFHAKTSRPSLLPQGARQGQENVTTVVQRLGNLFMKLAEGELNTRSKGGGLVSGGFDHMTKHLKTRARLHATDDLEVANPDNTVINPSGGTVIDLETRHAPELEKPFLRTLLGHVTGDQMEKLTRISGVVTGLDNGMPMTCGTIEGVLKLSDLARFECQMSIRHRNLQQPRGHFAS
;
A
#
# COMPACT_ATOMS: atom_id res chain seq x y z
N MET A 1 31.23 -8.23 0.14
CA MET A 1 30.11 -8.04 -0.80
C MET A 1 28.78 -8.41 -0.16
N SER A 2 27.85 -7.44 -0.09
CA SER A 2 26.51 -7.69 0.45
C SER A 2 25.72 -8.65 -0.44
N THR A 3 25.01 -9.59 0.18
CA THR A 3 24.21 -10.60 -0.54
C THR A 3 22.85 -10.83 0.12
N LEU A 4 21.89 -11.26 -0.69
CA LEU A 4 20.57 -11.74 -0.26
C LEU A 4 20.37 -13.15 -0.80
N ASP A 5 20.35 -14.14 0.09
CA ASP A 5 20.30 -15.58 -0.28
C ASP A 5 21.41 -16.00 -1.27
N GLY A 6 22.57 -15.35 -1.17
CA GLY A 6 23.70 -15.57 -2.09
C GLY A 6 23.65 -14.76 -3.39
N ILE A 7 22.53 -14.06 -3.68
CA ILE A 7 22.47 -13.09 -4.77
C ILE A 7 23.26 -11.85 -4.37
N SER A 8 24.25 -11.47 -5.16
CA SER A 8 24.98 -10.21 -4.97
C SER A 8 24.04 -9.01 -5.21
N LEU A 9 23.99 -8.08 -4.24
CA LEU A 9 23.21 -6.85 -4.40
C LEU A 9 23.94 -5.84 -5.29
N PHE A 10 25.26 -5.74 -5.14
CA PHE A 10 26.10 -4.82 -5.90
C PHE A 10 27.52 -5.34 -6.11
N ALA A 11 28.16 -4.83 -7.16
CA ALA A 11 29.50 -5.25 -7.57
C ALA A 11 30.57 -4.92 -6.51
N SER A 12 31.61 -5.76 -6.45
CA SER A 12 32.77 -5.51 -5.59
C SER A 12 33.63 -4.37 -6.14
N GLY A 13 34.28 -3.61 -5.25
CA GLY A 13 35.25 -2.58 -5.63
C GLY A 13 34.74 -1.14 -5.60
N GLY A 14 33.61 -0.87 -4.92
CA GLY A 14 33.16 0.49 -4.62
C GLY A 14 32.63 1.29 -5.81
N LEU A 15 32.40 0.64 -6.96
CA LEU A 15 31.74 1.28 -8.10
C LEU A 15 30.31 1.66 -7.72
N PRO A 16 29.83 2.86 -8.10
CA PRO A 16 28.45 3.25 -7.86
C PRO A 16 27.46 2.27 -8.47
N THR A 17 26.53 1.81 -7.64
CA THR A 17 25.42 0.98 -8.09
C THR A 17 24.12 1.46 -7.46
N CYS A 18 23.02 1.17 -8.15
CA CYS A 18 21.69 1.33 -7.60
C CYS A 18 20.86 0.08 -7.90
N GLY A 19 19.79 -0.10 -7.13
CA GLY A 19 18.87 -1.20 -7.35
C GLY A 19 17.92 -1.44 -6.19
N GLY A 20 17.20 -2.54 -6.29
CA GLY A 20 16.23 -2.96 -5.29
C GLY A 20 15.98 -4.46 -5.30
N ALA A 21 15.56 -4.97 -4.14
CA ALA A 21 15.10 -6.32 -3.95
C ALA A 21 13.65 -6.29 -3.46
N PHE A 22 12.79 -7.05 -4.12
CA PHE A 22 11.36 -7.06 -3.87
C PHE A 22 10.87 -8.47 -3.65
N LEU A 23 9.90 -8.63 -2.74
CA LEU A 23 9.35 -9.94 -2.42
C LEU A 23 8.50 -10.48 -3.56
N LEU A 24 8.69 -11.75 -3.85
CA LEU A 24 7.88 -12.53 -4.76
C LEU A 24 6.68 -13.13 -4.03
N ASN A 25 5.61 -13.40 -4.77
CA ASN A 25 4.41 -14.09 -4.30
C ASN A 25 4.64 -15.57 -3.94
N GLY A 26 5.86 -16.08 -4.14
CA GLY A 26 6.32 -17.40 -3.73
C GLY A 26 7.83 -17.53 -3.92
N GLU A 27 8.39 -18.66 -3.51
CA GLU A 27 9.79 -18.99 -3.82
C GLU A 27 9.96 -19.22 -5.31
N SER A 28 11.03 -18.65 -5.89
CA SER A 28 11.41 -18.93 -7.26
C SER A 28 11.85 -20.39 -7.38
N LYS A 29 11.40 -21.05 -8.46
CA LYS A 29 11.82 -22.42 -8.82
C LYS A 29 12.94 -22.45 -9.85
N THR A 30 13.43 -21.28 -10.25
CA THR A 30 14.46 -21.12 -11.28
C THR A 30 15.54 -20.15 -10.83
N THR A 31 16.72 -20.28 -11.44
CA THR A 31 17.82 -19.34 -11.29
C THR A 31 18.10 -18.74 -12.65
N GLU A 32 17.79 -17.46 -12.81
CA GLU A 32 17.92 -16.76 -14.08
C GLU A 32 18.49 -15.37 -13.85
N THR A 33 19.22 -14.87 -14.83
CA THR A 33 19.74 -13.50 -14.85
C THR A 33 19.45 -12.89 -16.21
N LEU A 34 18.63 -11.85 -16.23
CA LEU A 34 18.12 -11.21 -17.43
C LEU A 34 18.68 -9.80 -17.58
N ASN A 35 19.00 -9.43 -18.81
CA ASN A 35 19.33 -8.05 -19.15
C ASN A 35 18.07 -7.32 -19.61
N CYS A 36 17.74 -6.24 -18.93
CA CYS A 36 16.59 -5.39 -19.18
C CYS A 36 17.03 -4.03 -19.76
N PRO A 37 16.12 -3.26 -20.39
CA PRO A 37 16.42 -1.93 -20.92
C PRO A 37 17.13 -1.03 -19.90
N GLY A 38 18.05 -0.18 -20.37
CA GLY A 38 18.78 0.76 -19.50
C GLY A 38 19.91 0.13 -18.68
N ASN A 39 20.47 -1.01 -19.12
CA ASN A 39 21.55 -1.76 -18.45
C ASN A 39 21.14 -2.36 -17.10
N TRP A 40 19.84 -2.54 -16.86
CA TRP A 40 19.36 -3.23 -15.69
C TRP A 40 19.62 -4.74 -15.83
N GLN A 41 20.06 -5.35 -14.74
CA GLN A 41 20.17 -6.79 -14.61
C GLN A 41 19.18 -7.25 -13.54
N VAL A 42 18.30 -8.17 -13.90
CA VAL A 42 17.28 -8.73 -13.01
C VAL A 42 17.62 -10.18 -12.75
N GLN A 43 17.71 -10.56 -11.49
CA GLN A 43 18.07 -11.89 -11.06
C GLN A 43 16.99 -12.47 -10.14
N VAL A 44 16.64 -13.72 -10.40
CA VAL A 44 15.89 -14.60 -9.50
C VAL A 44 16.74 -15.83 -9.23
N GLN A 45 16.59 -16.45 -8.06
CA GLN A 45 17.37 -17.62 -7.69
C GLN A 45 16.47 -18.69 -7.07
N ASN A 46 16.73 -19.95 -7.42
CA ASN A 46 15.94 -21.07 -6.91
C ASN A 46 15.96 -21.10 -5.37
N GLY A 47 14.77 -21.22 -4.78
CA GLY A 47 14.56 -21.24 -3.33
C GLY A 47 14.53 -19.85 -2.66
N THR A 48 14.70 -18.76 -3.41
CA THR A 48 14.61 -17.41 -2.84
C THR A 48 13.23 -16.81 -3.05
N LYS A 49 12.81 -15.93 -2.14
CA LYS A 49 11.56 -15.17 -2.24
C LYS A 49 11.77 -13.76 -2.77
N TYR A 50 12.93 -13.47 -3.35
CA TYR A 50 13.26 -12.13 -3.82
C TYR A 50 13.61 -12.14 -5.30
N VAL A 51 13.13 -11.12 -5.99
CA VAL A 51 13.71 -10.66 -7.26
C VAL A 51 14.64 -9.50 -6.97
N VAL A 52 15.84 -9.52 -7.54
CA VAL A 52 16.87 -8.50 -7.35
C VAL A 52 17.10 -7.80 -8.69
N ALA A 53 16.83 -6.50 -8.75
CA ALA A 53 17.14 -5.66 -9.91
C ALA A 53 18.31 -4.74 -9.56
N ARG A 54 19.39 -4.80 -10.36
CA ARG A 54 20.61 -4.02 -10.17
C ARG A 54 21.02 -3.28 -11.44
N ASN A 55 21.55 -2.08 -11.29
CA ASN A 55 22.07 -1.28 -12.39
C ASN A 55 23.49 -0.80 -12.07
N PRO A 56 24.46 -0.99 -13.00
CA PRO A 56 25.77 -0.38 -12.90
C PRO A 56 25.63 1.11 -13.26
N GLY A 57 25.44 1.96 -12.25
CA GLY A 57 25.19 3.37 -12.46
C GLY A 57 24.83 4.10 -11.18
N PHE A 58 24.85 5.43 -11.27
CA PHE A 58 24.46 6.33 -10.20
C PHE A 58 23.02 6.79 -10.39
N MET A 59 22.18 6.56 -9.38
CA MET A 59 20.89 7.23 -9.21
C MET A 59 20.95 8.02 -7.90
N GLY A 60 20.43 9.24 -7.92
CA GLY A 60 20.78 10.27 -6.93
C GLY A 60 20.22 10.04 -5.54
N ASP A 61 19.12 9.28 -5.43
CA ASP A 61 18.46 9.04 -4.15
C ASP A 61 17.71 7.70 -4.11
N TYR A 62 17.16 7.42 -2.92
CA TYR A 62 16.30 6.28 -2.64
C TYR A 62 15.08 6.19 -3.57
N ALA A 63 14.37 7.29 -3.82
CA ALA A 63 13.10 7.26 -4.54
C ALA A 63 13.32 6.90 -6.02
N GLN A 64 14.31 7.54 -6.65
CA GLN A 64 14.71 7.26 -8.02
C GLN A 64 15.19 5.80 -8.17
N SER A 65 16.05 5.35 -7.26
CA SER A 65 16.58 3.98 -7.28
C SER A 65 15.49 2.93 -7.08
N ARG A 66 14.56 3.17 -6.14
CA ARG A 66 13.42 2.28 -5.89
C ARG A 66 12.55 2.15 -7.12
N ASP A 67 12.10 3.27 -7.69
CA ASP A 67 11.11 3.25 -8.76
C ASP A 67 11.68 2.67 -10.05
N ALA A 68 12.95 2.97 -10.36
CA ALA A 68 13.63 2.39 -11.50
C ALA A 68 13.92 0.89 -11.32
N ALA A 69 14.35 0.47 -10.12
CA ALA A 69 14.59 -0.94 -9.82
C ALA A 69 13.30 -1.76 -9.85
N PHE A 70 12.20 -1.21 -9.32
CA PHE A 70 10.90 -1.86 -9.36
C PHE A 70 10.43 -2.07 -10.79
N LEU A 71 10.49 -1.03 -11.64
CA LEU A 71 10.14 -1.14 -13.05
C LEU A 71 11.00 -2.17 -13.77
N ALA A 72 12.32 -2.16 -13.53
CA ALA A 72 13.23 -3.14 -14.09
C ALA A 72 12.87 -4.56 -13.64
N ALA A 73 12.59 -4.78 -12.35
CA ALA A 73 12.17 -6.07 -11.82
C ALA A 73 10.93 -6.59 -12.55
N GLN A 74 9.91 -5.76 -12.79
CA GLN A 74 8.73 -6.17 -13.56
C GLN A 74 9.08 -6.57 -15.00
N GLN A 75 9.90 -5.77 -15.69
CA GLN A 75 10.35 -6.11 -17.04
C GLN A 75 11.10 -7.45 -17.07
N GLY A 76 11.92 -7.73 -16.06
CA GLY A 76 12.57 -9.03 -15.92
C GLY A 76 11.57 -10.17 -15.72
N LEU A 77 10.57 -9.98 -14.85
CA LEU A 77 9.51 -10.98 -14.64
C LEU A 77 8.67 -11.22 -15.90
N ASP A 78 8.37 -10.18 -16.68
CA ASP A 78 7.69 -10.30 -17.98
C ASP A 78 8.50 -11.19 -18.95
N LEU A 79 9.82 -10.98 -19.02
CA LEU A 79 10.72 -11.77 -19.85
C LEU A 79 10.81 -13.23 -19.37
N LEU A 80 10.80 -13.49 -18.06
CA LEU A 80 10.75 -14.86 -17.52
C LEU A 80 9.45 -15.57 -17.88
N SER A 81 8.32 -14.87 -17.78
CA SER A 81 7.00 -15.43 -18.07
C SER A 81 6.88 -15.80 -19.55
N ILE A 82 7.26 -14.92 -20.48
CA ILE A 82 7.18 -15.22 -21.92
C ILE A 82 8.18 -16.31 -22.34
N ALA A 83 9.33 -16.40 -21.68
CA ALA A 83 10.28 -17.49 -21.86
C ALA A 83 9.80 -18.82 -21.25
N ARG A 84 8.66 -18.84 -20.54
CA ARG A 84 8.11 -19.98 -19.80
C ARG A 84 9.04 -20.53 -18.73
N ALA A 85 9.91 -19.68 -18.18
CA ALA A 85 10.81 -20.07 -17.10
C ALA A 85 10.08 -20.05 -15.75
N ALA A 86 9.30 -19.00 -15.49
CA ALA A 86 8.48 -18.87 -14.28
C ALA A 86 7.43 -17.76 -14.45
N ASP A 87 6.25 -17.97 -13.86
CA ASP A 87 5.21 -16.94 -13.70
C ASP A 87 5.21 -16.48 -12.24
N MET A 88 5.81 -15.33 -11.96
CA MET A 88 5.97 -14.78 -10.62
C MET A 88 5.49 -13.34 -10.59
N GLY A 89 4.96 -12.91 -9.45
CA GLY A 89 4.56 -11.53 -9.21
C GLY A 89 5.28 -10.97 -8.00
N ILE A 90 5.50 -9.66 -7.99
CA ILE A 90 5.97 -8.95 -6.79
C ILE A 90 4.78 -8.75 -5.85
N ARG A 91 5.02 -8.89 -4.54
CA ARG A 91 4.07 -8.54 -3.48
C ARG A 91 4.70 -7.55 -2.51
N ASN A 92 3.87 -6.81 -1.80
CA ASN A 92 4.28 -5.91 -0.71
C ASN A 92 5.32 -4.86 -1.14
N ALA A 93 5.40 -4.48 -2.41
CA ALA A 93 6.43 -3.59 -2.96
C ALA A 93 6.41 -2.16 -2.40
N GLU A 94 5.32 -1.76 -1.75
CA GLU A 94 5.19 -0.47 -1.04
C GLU A 94 5.44 -0.60 0.48
N THR A 95 5.49 -1.83 1.00
CA THR A 95 5.45 -2.10 2.43
C THR A 95 6.62 -2.92 2.93
N GLU A 96 7.30 -3.63 2.03
CA GLU A 96 8.43 -4.51 2.30
C GLU A 96 9.33 -4.64 1.09
N HIS A 97 10.51 -4.02 1.17
CA HIS A 97 11.51 -4.06 0.11
C HIS A 97 12.86 -3.60 0.62
N MET A 98 13.89 -3.81 -0.21
CA MET A 98 15.23 -3.28 0.00
C MET A 98 15.63 -2.44 -1.20
N VAL A 99 16.28 -1.31 -0.96
CA VAL A 99 16.76 -0.42 -2.02
C VAL A 99 18.16 0.03 -1.67
N TRP A 100 19.06 0.04 -2.66
CA TRP A 100 20.39 0.61 -2.51
C TRP A 100 20.64 1.68 -3.57
N TRP A 101 21.39 2.70 -3.16
CA TRP A 101 21.82 3.81 -3.99
C TRP A 101 23.19 4.28 -3.51
N HIS A 102 23.84 5.10 -4.32
CA HIS A 102 25.16 5.61 -3.99
C HIS A 102 25.05 7.08 -3.57
N GLU A 103 25.69 7.45 -2.47
CA GLU A 103 25.86 8.83 -2.03
C GLU A 103 27.34 9.22 -2.08
N ALA A 104 27.65 10.49 -1.82
CA ALA A 104 29.05 10.95 -1.77
C ALA A 104 29.89 10.18 -0.73
N THR A 105 29.26 9.65 0.32
CA THR A 105 29.92 8.84 1.36
C THR A 105 30.07 7.37 0.99
N GLY A 106 29.48 6.92 -0.13
CA GLY A 106 29.53 5.54 -0.61
C GLY A 106 28.15 4.88 -0.72
N GLN A 107 28.14 3.55 -0.75
CA GLN A 107 26.93 2.76 -0.96
C GLN A 107 26.03 2.77 0.27
N VAL A 108 24.75 3.09 0.08
CA VAL A 108 23.70 3.03 1.10
C VAL A 108 22.73 1.91 0.77
N LEU A 109 22.31 1.14 1.77
CA LEU A 109 21.25 0.14 1.67
C LEU A 109 20.18 0.47 2.70
N ARG A 110 18.91 0.56 2.26
CA ARG A 110 17.74 0.71 3.13
C ARG A 110 16.83 -0.49 3.03
N THR A 111 16.45 -1.05 4.18
CA THR A 111 15.28 -1.94 4.29
C THR A 111 14.05 -1.13 4.69
N VAL A 112 12.89 -1.46 4.13
CA VAL A 112 11.62 -0.78 4.42
C VAL A 112 10.62 -1.81 4.91
N HIS A 113 9.96 -1.51 6.02
CA HIS A 113 8.91 -2.35 6.60
C HIS A 113 7.74 -1.47 7.07
N VAL A 114 6.51 -1.87 6.74
CA VAL A 114 5.29 -1.17 7.15
C VAL A 114 4.32 -2.14 7.85
N SER A 115 4.25 -2.04 9.16
CA SER A 115 3.32 -2.80 10.00
C SER A 115 1.96 -2.12 10.07
N THR A 116 0.88 -2.87 9.90
CA THR A 116 -0.49 -2.32 9.95
C THR A 116 -1.15 -2.68 11.27
N ILE A 117 -1.51 -1.66 12.05
CA ILE A 117 -2.36 -1.80 13.23
C ILE A 117 -3.81 -1.54 12.86
N THR A 118 -4.70 -2.34 13.44
CA THR A 118 -6.15 -2.21 13.23
C THR A 118 -6.78 -1.85 14.56
N VAL A 119 -7.47 -0.71 14.62
CA VAL A 119 -8.17 -0.28 15.83
C VAL A 119 -9.65 -0.10 15.50
N ASN A 120 -10.51 -0.62 16.37
CA ASN A 120 -11.96 -0.47 16.27
C ASN A 120 -12.44 0.45 17.39
N PHE A 121 -13.00 1.61 17.02
CA PHE A 121 -13.65 2.52 17.95
C PHE A 121 -15.15 2.53 17.69
N GLN A 122 -15.93 2.41 18.76
CA GLN A 122 -17.38 2.60 18.72
C GLN A 122 -17.72 3.84 19.52
N VAL A 123 -18.47 4.75 18.91
CA VAL A 123 -19.03 5.93 19.58
C VAL A 123 -20.53 5.69 19.74
N THR A 124 -21.04 5.80 20.96
CA THR A 124 -22.47 5.73 21.25
C THR A 124 -22.93 7.12 21.67
N ALA A 125 -23.85 7.71 20.90
CA ALA A 125 -24.52 8.94 21.30
C ALA A 125 -25.79 8.57 22.08
N VAL A 126 -26.00 9.20 23.24
CA VAL A 126 -27.24 9.05 24.02
C VAL A 126 -28.01 10.35 23.93
N VAL A 127 -29.21 10.31 23.34
CA VAL A 127 -30.13 11.45 23.35
C VAL A 127 -30.83 11.47 24.70
N VAL A 128 -30.65 12.55 25.46
CA VAL A 128 -31.34 12.73 26.74
C VAL A 128 -32.59 13.58 26.51
N GLY A 129 -33.73 13.09 26.98
CA GLY A 129 -35.01 13.78 26.94
C GLY A 129 -35.04 15.00 27.86
N SER A 130 -36.08 15.82 27.72
CA SER A 130 -36.31 17.00 28.59
C SER A 130 -36.52 16.65 30.06
N ASP A 131 -36.81 15.37 30.36
CA ASP A 131 -36.94 14.77 31.69
C ASP A 131 -35.58 14.28 32.28
N GLY A 132 -34.47 14.47 31.55
CA GLY A 132 -33.15 14.00 31.96
C GLY A 132 -32.93 12.50 31.74
N GLN A 133 -33.86 11.78 31.10
CA GLN A 133 -33.74 10.34 30.86
C GLN A 133 -33.29 10.03 29.44
N PRO A 134 -32.50 8.95 29.21
CA PRO A 134 -32.14 8.50 27.87
C PRO A 134 -33.40 8.17 27.05
N LYS A 135 -33.52 8.77 25.87
CA LYS A 135 -34.56 8.40 24.91
C LYS A 135 -34.13 7.11 24.20
N PRO A 136 -35.00 6.09 24.10
CA PRO A 136 -34.68 4.88 23.36
C PRO A 136 -34.45 5.22 21.88
N ASP A 137 -33.43 4.59 21.29
CA ASP A 137 -33.15 4.76 19.87
C ASP A 137 -34.33 4.31 19.03
N PRO A 138 -34.73 5.08 17.99
CA PRO A 138 -35.74 4.61 17.06
C PRO A 138 -35.26 3.32 16.38
N PRO A 139 -36.17 2.35 16.14
CA PRO A 139 -35.79 1.09 15.51
C PRO A 139 -35.13 1.35 14.16
N VAL A 140 -33.98 0.73 13.94
CA VAL A 140 -33.23 0.86 12.68
C VAL A 140 -34.03 0.13 11.60
N PRO A 141 -34.39 0.80 10.48
CA PRO A 141 -35.02 0.11 9.36
C PRO A 141 -34.13 -1.04 8.88
N PRO A 142 -34.71 -2.19 8.47
CA PRO A 142 -33.91 -3.28 7.95
C PRO A 142 -33.18 -2.82 6.69
N VAL A 143 -31.92 -3.24 6.55
CA VAL A 143 -31.14 -3.00 5.34
C VAL A 143 -31.79 -3.75 4.18
N THR A 144 -32.00 -3.05 3.06
CA THR A 144 -32.50 -3.66 1.82
C THR A 144 -31.33 -4.24 1.03
N TRP A 145 -31.35 -5.55 0.80
CA TRP A 145 -30.31 -6.17 -0.03
C TRP A 145 -30.44 -5.72 -1.50
N HIS A 146 -29.30 -5.42 -2.12
CA HIS A 146 -29.17 -5.07 -3.53
C HIS A 146 -27.84 -5.61 -4.06
N GLU A 147 -27.77 -5.94 -5.36
CA GLU A 147 -26.58 -6.54 -5.98
C GLU A 147 -25.33 -5.65 -5.80
N SER A 148 -25.50 -4.33 -5.77
CA SER A 148 -24.40 -3.39 -5.51
C SER A 148 -23.64 -3.66 -4.21
N LEU A 149 -24.30 -4.22 -3.17
CA LEU A 149 -23.66 -4.61 -1.91
C LEU A 149 -22.68 -5.77 -2.08
N ARG A 150 -22.91 -6.67 -3.06
CA ARG A 150 -21.99 -7.77 -3.37
C ARG A 150 -20.67 -7.22 -3.89
N TYR A 151 -20.73 -6.31 -4.87
CA TYR A 151 -19.54 -5.69 -5.43
C TYR A 151 -18.79 -4.87 -4.39
N PHE A 152 -19.50 -4.10 -3.56
CA PHE A 152 -18.87 -3.40 -2.45
C PHE A 152 -18.14 -4.37 -1.51
N ARG A 153 -18.78 -5.46 -1.06
CA ARG A 153 -18.11 -6.48 -0.23
C ARG A 153 -16.85 -7.06 -0.90
N LEU A 154 -16.90 -7.37 -2.20
CA LEU A 154 -15.74 -7.89 -2.93
C LEU A 154 -14.58 -6.90 -2.96
N SER A 155 -14.87 -5.60 -3.13
CA SER A 155 -13.83 -4.55 -3.05
C SER A 155 -13.15 -4.46 -1.68
N GLN A 156 -13.89 -4.75 -0.61
CA GLN A 156 -13.34 -4.73 0.74
C GLN A 156 -12.53 -6.00 1.06
N ALA A 157 -12.86 -7.11 0.41
CA ALA A 157 -12.27 -8.42 0.64
C ALA A 157 -10.99 -8.67 -0.16
N THR A 158 -10.82 -8.02 -1.31
CA THR A 158 -9.62 -8.16 -2.15
C THR A 158 -8.43 -7.39 -1.57
N ASP A 159 -7.23 -7.93 -1.78
CA ASP A 159 -5.95 -7.29 -1.43
C ASP A 159 -5.35 -6.51 -2.61
N ASP A 160 -5.92 -6.67 -3.81
CA ASP A 160 -5.49 -6.00 -5.04
C ASP A 160 -6.22 -4.66 -5.22
N LEU A 161 -5.45 -3.57 -5.38
CA LEU A 161 -5.97 -2.21 -5.51
C LEU A 161 -6.87 -2.05 -6.76
N PHE A 162 -6.53 -2.71 -7.86
CA PHE A 162 -7.14 -2.54 -9.17
C PHE A 162 -8.44 -3.35 -9.27
N ASP A 163 -8.47 -4.55 -8.68
CA ASP A 163 -9.68 -5.33 -8.47
C ASP A 163 -10.61 -4.67 -7.45
N SER A 164 -10.06 -4.04 -6.40
CA SER A 164 -10.87 -3.22 -5.48
C SER A 164 -11.54 -2.06 -6.21
N TYR A 165 -10.78 -1.32 -7.04
CA TYR A 165 -11.34 -0.28 -7.89
C TYR A 165 -12.45 -0.82 -8.80
N ARG A 166 -12.20 -1.92 -9.52
CA ARG A 166 -13.17 -2.53 -10.42
C ARG A 166 -14.46 -2.86 -9.69
N ASN A 167 -14.37 -3.52 -8.54
CA ASN A 167 -15.53 -3.89 -7.74
C ASN A 167 -16.26 -2.66 -7.17
N LEU A 168 -15.56 -1.62 -6.72
CA LEU A 168 -16.21 -0.37 -6.30
C LEU A 168 -16.91 0.35 -7.46
N PHE A 169 -16.31 0.36 -8.65
CA PHE A 169 -16.92 0.94 -9.82
C PHE A 169 -18.22 0.21 -10.17
N LEU A 170 -18.22 -1.12 -10.17
CA LEU A 170 -19.44 -1.94 -10.37
C LEU A 170 -20.49 -1.72 -9.27
N ALA A 171 -20.07 -1.51 -8.02
CA ALA A 171 -20.98 -1.18 -6.93
C ALA A 171 -21.70 0.16 -7.18
N VAL A 172 -20.95 1.18 -7.61
CA VAL A 172 -21.49 2.50 -7.93
C VAL A 172 -22.34 2.45 -9.19
N GLU A 173 -21.90 1.79 -10.25
CA GLU A 173 -22.66 1.58 -11.48
C GLU A 173 -24.01 0.91 -11.18
N SER A 174 -24.00 -0.16 -10.39
CA SER A 174 -25.21 -0.91 -10.03
C SER A 174 -26.19 -0.09 -9.19
N ILE A 175 -25.73 0.70 -8.21
CA ILE A 175 -26.64 1.54 -7.42
C ILE A 175 -27.15 2.75 -8.20
N LEU A 176 -26.34 3.31 -9.11
CA LEU A 176 -26.78 4.37 -10.01
C LEU A 176 -27.83 3.88 -11.00
N ASP A 177 -27.73 2.63 -11.48
CA ASP A 177 -28.77 2.02 -12.33
C ASP A 177 -30.09 1.86 -11.57
N ARG A 178 -30.05 1.56 -10.27
CA ARG A 178 -31.24 1.57 -9.42
C ARG A 178 -31.87 2.98 -9.31
N ILE A 179 -31.03 4.01 -9.11
CA ILE A 179 -31.47 5.41 -8.96
C ILE A 179 -32.04 5.95 -10.28
N ALA A 180 -31.36 5.68 -11.39
CA ALA A 180 -31.66 6.20 -12.70
C ALA A 180 -31.32 5.16 -13.78
N PRO A 181 -32.24 4.20 -14.03
CA PRO A 181 -31.99 3.10 -14.95
C PRO A 181 -31.56 3.56 -16.34
N GLN A 182 -30.74 2.75 -17.01
CA GLN A 182 -30.39 3.02 -18.40
C GLN A 182 -31.65 3.01 -19.27
N LYS A 183 -31.84 4.06 -20.08
CA LYS A 183 -32.95 4.12 -21.03
C LYS A 183 -32.79 3.02 -22.07
N VAL A 184 -33.88 2.30 -22.31
CA VAL A 184 -33.95 1.23 -23.30
C VAL A 184 -34.98 1.56 -24.36
N LYS A 185 -34.68 1.17 -25.60
CA LYS A 185 -35.62 1.21 -26.71
C LYS A 185 -36.71 0.15 -26.49
N ALA A 186 -37.81 0.26 -27.23
CA ALA A 186 -38.85 -0.78 -27.26
C ALA A 186 -38.31 -2.18 -27.64
N SER A 187 -37.16 -2.25 -28.33
CA SER A 187 -36.46 -3.50 -28.66
C SER A 187 -35.64 -4.10 -27.51
N GLY A 188 -35.61 -3.47 -26.33
CA GLY A 188 -34.80 -3.88 -25.19
C GLY A 188 -33.31 -3.52 -25.29
N LYS A 189 -32.88 -2.86 -26.37
CA LYS A 189 -31.50 -2.37 -26.53
C LYS A 189 -31.30 -1.01 -25.86
N PRO A 190 -30.09 -0.67 -25.39
CA PRO A 190 -29.80 0.67 -24.86
C PRO A 190 -30.18 1.79 -25.86
N ASP A 191 -30.90 2.78 -25.36
CA ASP A 191 -31.27 4.01 -26.09
C ASP A 191 -30.30 5.16 -25.82
N GLU A 192 -29.50 5.04 -24.78
CA GLU A 192 -28.47 6.01 -24.41
C GLU A 192 -27.11 5.32 -24.26
N GLY A 193 -26.04 6.02 -24.65
CA GLY A 193 -24.68 5.52 -24.49
C GLY A 193 -24.27 5.46 -23.02
N GLU A 194 -23.43 4.48 -22.66
CA GLU A 194 -23.01 4.21 -21.27
C GLU A 194 -22.47 5.46 -20.55
N GLY A 195 -21.56 6.22 -21.16
CA GLY A 195 -21.02 7.43 -20.54
C GLY A 195 -22.07 8.54 -20.35
N GLN A 196 -23.04 8.65 -21.27
CA GLN A 196 -24.14 9.62 -21.15
C GLN A 196 -25.11 9.23 -20.04
N TRP A 197 -25.42 7.94 -19.95
CA TRP A 197 -26.19 7.38 -18.85
C TRP A 197 -25.50 7.62 -17.51
N PHE A 198 -24.22 7.28 -17.37
CA PHE A 198 -23.48 7.42 -16.12
C PHE A 198 -23.47 8.87 -15.64
N LYS A 199 -23.20 9.83 -16.54
CA LYS A 199 -23.25 11.26 -16.24
C LYS A 199 -24.65 11.70 -15.80
N ARG A 200 -25.70 11.27 -16.50
CA ARG A 200 -27.10 11.56 -16.15
C ARG A 200 -27.48 10.97 -14.78
N ALA A 201 -27.08 9.73 -14.50
CA ALA A 201 -27.38 9.05 -13.25
C ALA A 201 -26.70 9.75 -12.06
N LEU A 202 -25.45 10.22 -12.23
CA LEU A 202 -24.80 11.08 -11.24
C LEU A 202 -25.56 12.40 -11.03
N SER A 203 -26.09 13.04 -12.08
CA SER A 203 -26.92 14.25 -11.90
C SER A 203 -28.19 13.97 -11.09
N VAL A 204 -28.87 12.84 -11.35
CA VAL A 204 -30.08 12.47 -10.60
C VAL A 204 -29.74 12.16 -9.14
N ALA A 205 -28.66 11.41 -8.90
CA ALA A 205 -28.18 11.13 -7.54
C ALA A 205 -27.78 12.41 -6.80
N HIS A 206 -27.18 13.38 -7.48
CA HIS A 206 -26.78 14.65 -6.86
C HIS A 206 -27.96 15.47 -6.34
N ALA A 207 -29.14 15.31 -6.94
CA ALA A 207 -30.35 15.99 -6.49
C ALA A 207 -30.85 15.50 -5.13
N THR A 208 -30.46 14.29 -4.70
CA THR A 208 -30.85 13.69 -3.41
C THR A 208 -29.68 13.57 -2.42
N VAL A 209 -28.45 13.46 -2.93
CA VAL A 209 -27.22 13.31 -2.16
C VAL A 209 -26.20 14.34 -2.61
N ASP A 210 -25.66 15.14 -1.69
CA ASP A 210 -24.56 16.05 -2.03
C ASP A 210 -23.31 15.24 -2.43
N LEU A 211 -22.89 15.40 -3.68
CA LEU A 211 -21.73 14.71 -4.26
C LEU A 211 -20.43 15.51 -4.11
N GLY A 212 -20.51 16.79 -3.72
CA GLY A 212 -19.37 17.68 -3.55
C GLY A 212 -18.23 17.09 -2.70
N PRO A 213 -18.52 16.49 -1.53
CA PRO A 213 -17.48 15.89 -0.67
C PRO A 213 -16.73 14.70 -1.29
N TYR A 214 -17.25 14.10 -2.37
CA TYR A 214 -16.66 12.92 -3.02
C TYR A 214 -15.98 13.23 -4.35
N ALA A 215 -16.18 14.44 -4.87
CA ALA A 215 -15.49 14.93 -6.07
C ALA A 215 -14.01 15.26 -5.78
N PRO A 216 -13.17 15.39 -6.82
CA PRO A 216 -11.82 15.93 -6.67
C PRO A 216 -11.80 17.26 -5.90
N ILE A 217 -10.73 17.49 -5.12
CA ILE A 217 -10.58 18.70 -4.29
C ILE A 217 -10.69 19.95 -5.18
N GLY A 218 -11.49 20.93 -4.73
CA GLY A 218 -11.70 22.18 -5.45
C GLY A 218 -12.73 22.08 -6.58
N SER A 219 -13.45 20.96 -6.71
CA SER A 219 -14.54 20.81 -7.68
C SER A 219 -15.61 21.90 -7.51
N THR A 220 -16.00 22.51 -8.63
CA THR A 220 -17.13 23.45 -8.72
C THR A 220 -18.32 22.82 -9.46
N ASN A 221 -18.10 21.70 -10.15
CA ASN A 221 -19.12 20.89 -10.78
C ASN A 221 -18.89 19.40 -10.43
N PRO A 222 -19.40 18.93 -9.28
CA PRO A 222 -19.08 17.61 -8.77
C PRO A 222 -19.50 16.48 -9.69
N VAL A 223 -20.58 16.65 -10.46
CA VAL A 223 -21.04 15.63 -11.42
C VAL A 223 -20.05 15.45 -12.57
N ASP A 224 -19.63 16.56 -13.21
CA ASP A 224 -18.71 16.50 -14.33
C ASP A 224 -17.32 16.02 -13.89
N ASP A 225 -16.87 16.48 -12.73
CA ASP A 225 -15.55 16.12 -12.19
C ASP A 225 -15.51 14.65 -11.76
N LEU A 226 -16.58 14.12 -11.16
CA LEU A 226 -16.70 12.67 -10.87
C LEU A 226 -16.77 11.84 -12.15
N TYR A 227 -17.54 12.28 -13.15
CA TYR A 227 -17.58 11.60 -14.45
C TYR A 227 -16.19 11.53 -15.08
N ASN A 228 -15.46 12.65 -15.11
CA ASN A 228 -14.12 12.70 -15.68
C ASN A 228 -13.13 11.85 -14.89
N ASP A 229 -13.13 11.94 -13.57
CA ASP A 229 -12.21 11.21 -12.69
C ASP A 229 -12.44 9.69 -12.75
N LEU A 230 -13.68 9.24 -12.56
CA LEU A 230 -14.02 7.82 -12.47
C LEU A 230 -14.09 7.16 -13.84
N TYR A 231 -14.84 7.75 -14.78
CA TYR A 231 -15.14 7.11 -16.05
C TYR A 231 -14.07 7.41 -17.10
N VAL A 232 -13.76 8.68 -17.33
CA VAL A 232 -12.86 9.08 -18.43
C VAL A 232 -11.41 8.76 -18.10
N ASN A 233 -10.92 9.15 -16.93
CA ASN A 233 -9.50 9.08 -16.60
C ASN A 233 -9.13 7.72 -16.03
N THR A 234 -9.79 7.30 -14.94
CA THR A 234 -9.36 6.11 -14.20
C THR A 234 -9.79 4.82 -14.90
N ARG A 235 -11.09 4.66 -15.19
CA ARG A 235 -11.58 3.46 -15.90
C ARG A 235 -10.89 3.28 -17.24
N THR A 236 -10.83 4.29 -18.11
CA THR A 236 -10.22 4.05 -19.44
C THR A 236 -8.74 3.69 -19.36
N ALA A 237 -7.98 4.28 -18.43
CA ALA A 237 -6.56 3.96 -18.25
C ALA A 237 -6.34 2.55 -17.67
N LEU A 238 -7.29 2.03 -16.88
CA LEU A 238 -7.24 0.67 -16.33
C LEU A 238 -7.65 -0.42 -17.33
N PHE A 239 -8.59 -0.11 -18.23
CA PHE A 239 -9.17 -1.10 -19.15
C PHE A 239 -8.61 -1.03 -20.58
N HIS A 240 -7.71 -0.09 -20.87
CA HIS A 240 -7.08 0.05 -22.19
C HIS A 240 -5.56 0.19 -22.12
N ALA A 241 -4.86 -0.49 -23.03
CA ALA A 241 -3.39 -0.50 -23.14
C ALA A 241 -2.87 0.17 -24.43
N LYS A 242 -3.64 1.11 -25.01
CA LYS A 242 -3.20 1.80 -26.24
C LYS A 242 -2.00 2.69 -25.91
N THR A 243 -0.90 2.54 -26.63
CA THR A 243 0.37 3.26 -26.39
C THR A 243 0.25 4.78 -26.46
N SER A 244 -0.78 5.30 -27.13
CA SER A 244 -1.06 6.74 -27.22
C SER A 244 -1.76 7.32 -25.98
N ARG A 245 -2.03 6.51 -24.96
CA ARG A 245 -2.72 6.93 -23.74
C ARG A 245 -2.03 6.36 -22.50
N PRO A 246 -2.08 7.08 -21.35
CA PRO A 246 -1.64 6.51 -20.09
C PRO A 246 -2.40 5.22 -19.78
N SER A 247 -1.67 4.21 -19.29
CA SER A 247 -2.26 2.99 -18.74
C SER A 247 -1.90 2.87 -17.27
N LEU A 248 -2.86 2.46 -16.45
CA LEU A 248 -2.67 2.20 -15.04
C LEU A 248 -2.62 0.69 -14.86
N LEU A 249 -1.50 0.18 -14.35
CA LEU A 249 -1.26 -1.25 -14.14
C LEU A 249 -1.03 -1.54 -12.65
N PRO A 250 -1.47 -2.71 -12.14
CA PRO A 250 -1.23 -3.16 -10.75
C PRO A 250 0.20 -3.00 -10.29
N GLN A 251 1.13 -3.27 -11.19
CA GLN A 251 2.57 -3.31 -10.96
C GLN A 251 3.30 -2.19 -11.74
N GLY A 252 2.59 -1.11 -12.07
CA GLY A 252 3.11 0.03 -12.83
C GLY A 252 3.80 1.10 -11.97
N ALA A 253 3.92 2.30 -12.53
CA ALA A 253 4.53 3.42 -11.83
C ALA A 253 3.79 3.79 -10.53
N ARG A 254 4.55 4.10 -9.47
CA ARG A 254 4.06 4.42 -8.13
C ARG A 254 3.00 5.53 -8.11
N GLN A 255 3.24 6.62 -8.85
CA GLN A 255 2.28 7.72 -8.96
C GLN A 255 0.91 7.25 -9.48
N GLY A 256 0.89 6.28 -10.40
CA GLY A 256 -0.33 5.67 -10.91
C GLY A 256 -1.09 4.93 -9.81
N GLN A 257 -0.39 4.13 -9.00
CA GLN A 257 -0.99 3.42 -7.85
C GLN A 257 -1.52 4.39 -6.78
N GLU A 258 -0.79 5.47 -6.47
CA GLU A 258 -1.25 6.50 -5.53
C GLU A 258 -2.52 7.21 -6.02
N ASN A 259 -2.59 7.51 -7.31
CA ASN A 259 -3.78 8.09 -7.93
C ASN A 259 -4.98 7.14 -7.81
N VAL A 260 -4.82 5.85 -8.17
CA VAL A 260 -5.89 4.85 -8.05
C VAL A 260 -6.31 4.66 -6.59
N THR A 261 -5.37 4.65 -5.65
CA THR A 261 -5.67 4.57 -4.20
C THR A 261 -6.57 5.72 -3.76
N THR A 262 -6.25 6.94 -4.20
CA THR A 262 -7.06 8.12 -3.86
C THR A 262 -8.47 8.03 -4.47
N VAL A 263 -8.57 7.57 -5.72
CA VAL A 263 -9.86 7.34 -6.39
C VAL A 263 -10.68 6.27 -5.68
N VAL A 264 -10.07 5.14 -5.30
CA VAL A 264 -10.72 4.04 -4.56
C VAL A 264 -11.30 4.51 -3.23
N GLN A 265 -10.56 5.33 -2.48
CA GLN A 265 -11.04 5.89 -1.22
C GLN A 265 -12.26 6.80 -1.43
N ARG A 266 -12.20 7.71 -2.43
CA ARG A 266 -13.35 8.56 -2.78
C ARG A 266 -14.55 7.73 -3.23
N LEU A 267 -14.33 6.75 -4.09
CA LEU A 267 -15.38 5.90 -4.67
C LEU A 267 -16.06 5.03 -3.61
N GLY A 268 -15.31 4.49 -2.65
CA GLY A 268 -15.85 3.76 -1.51
C GLY A 268 -16.74 4.63 -0.63
N ASN A 269 -16.31 5.86 -0.36
CA ASN A 269 -17.09 6.81 0.43
C ASN A 269 -18.36 7.28 -0.31
N LEU A 270 -18.26 7.52 -1.62
CA LEU A 270 -19.40 7.83 -2.48
C LEU A 270 -20.43 6.69 -2.46
N PHE A 271 -19.98 5.45 -2.66
CA PHE A 271 -20.87 4.29 -2.63
C PHE A 271 -21.61 4.17 -1.30
N MET A 272 -20.90 4.28 -0.18
CA MET A 272 -21.50 4.22 1.16
C MET A 272 -22.59 5.26 1.31
N LYS A 273 -22.38 6.49 0.81
CA LYS A 273 -23.36 7.56 0.89
C LYS A 273 -24.59 7.31 0.02
N LEU A 274 -24.42 6.80 -1.20
CA LEU A 274 -25.53 6.42 -2.07
C LEU A 274 -26.34 5.26 -1.45
N ALA A 275 -25.66 4.27 -0.88
CA ALA A 275 -26.31 3.14 -0.21
C ALA A 275 -27.10 3.55 1.03
N GLU A 276 -26.63 4.55 1.79
CA GLU A 276 -27.37 5.10 2.94
C GLU A 276 -28.72 5.69 2.49
N GLY A 277 -28.72 6.42 1.37
CA GLY A 277 -29.93 7.03 0.81
C GLY A 277 -30.92 6.01 0.21
N GLU A 278 -30.41 4.97 -0.45
CA GLU A 278 -31.23 4.08 -1.28
C GLU A 278 -31.59 2.73 -0.63
N LEU A 279 -30.76 2.24 0.28
CA LEU A 279 -30.82 0.86 0.79
C LEU A 279 -30.99 0.77 2.30
N ASN A 280 -31.22 1.90 2.97
CA ASN A 280 -31.29 2.03 4.43
C ASN A 280 -30.03 1.47 5.13
N THR A 281 -28.87 1.50 4.47
CA THR A 281 -27.63 1.20 5.17
C THR A 281 -27.34 2.31 6.18
N ARG A 282 -26.65 1.97 7.26
CA ARG A 282 -26.04 2.95 8.15
C ARG A 282 -24.58 2.58 8.28
N SER A 283 -23.69 3.50 7.92
CA SER A 283 -22.32 3.38 8.38
C SER A 283 -22.32 3.51 9.91
N LYS A 284 -21.66 2.57 10.62
CA LYS A 284 -21.39 2.79 12.04
C LYS A 284 -20.36 3.91 12.07
N GLY A 285 -20.82 5.15 12.31
CA GLY A 285 -19.94 6.28 12.52
C GLY A 285 -18.89 5.93 13.57
N GLY A 286 -17.62 6.10 13.23
CA GLY A 286 -16.52 5.67 14.08
C GLY A 286 -15.23 5.51 13.30
N GLY A 287 -14.12 5.57 14.01
CA GLY A 287 -12.79 5.54 13.41
C GLY A 287 -11.87 6.53 14.10
N LEU A 288 -10.59 6.21 14.11
CA LEU A 288 -9.58 7.12 14.59
C LEU A 288 -9.38 8.20 13.52
N VAL A 289 -9.55 9.46 13.89
CA VAL A 289 -9.16 10.62 13.06
C VAL A 289 -7.65 10.84 13.14
N SER A 290 -7.06 11.56 12.17
CA SER A 290 -5.60 11.75 12.12
C SER A 290 -5.02 12.31 13.42
N GLY A 291 -5.67 13.31 14.03
CA GLY A 291 -5.24 13.88 15.31
C GLY A 291 -5.28 12.88 16.46
N GLY A 292 -6.26 11.98 16.48
CA GLY A 292 -6.33 10.88 17.45
C GLY A 292 -5.21 9.86 17.25
N PHE A 293 -4.90 9.53 15.98
CA PHE A 293 -3.78 8.66 15.63
C PHE A 293 -2.44 9.28 16.02
N ASP A 294 -2.24 10.57 15.76
CA ASP A 294 -1.08 11.34 16.22
C ASP A 294 -0.89 11.29 17.74
N HIS A 295 -1.99 11.44 18.50
CA HIS A 295 -1.95 11.33 19.96
C HIS A 295 -1.56 9.92 20.42
N MET A 296 -2.20 8.89 19.86
CA MET A 296 -1.94 7.49 20.21
C MET A 296 -0.50 7.07 19.90
N THR A 297 0.07 7.61 18.82
CA THR A 297 1.43 7.28 18.36
C THR A 297 2.50 8.24 18.86
N LYS A 298 2.16 9.20 19.72
CA LYS A 298 3.10 10.23 20.22
C LYS A 298 4.37 9.63 20.85
N HIS A 299 4.24 8.51 21.54
CA HIS A 299 5.37 7.84 22.20
C HIS A 299 6.39 7.28 21.20
N LEU A 300 5.97 6.88 19.99
CA LEU A 300 6.89 6.44 18.94
C LEU A 300 7.91 7.53 18.60
N LYS A 301 7.49 8.80 18.63
CA LYS A 301 8.34 9.94 18.26
C LYS A 301 9.48 10.21 19.25
N THR A 302 9.40 9.68 20.47
CA THR A 302 10.32 10.03 21.57
C THR A 302 11.01 8.83 22.21
N ARG A 303 10.31 7.70 22.30
CA ARG A 303 10.72 6.53 23.11
C ARG A 303 10.99 5.27 22.30
N ALA A 304 10.61 5.25 21.02
CA ALA A 304 10.88 4.09 20.18
C ALA A 304 12.30 4.14 19.63
N ARG A 305 12.93 2.97 19.55
CA ARG A 305 14.25 2.74 18.96
C ARG A 305 14.17 1.56 18.01
N LEU A 306 14.99 1.59 16.96
CA LEU A 306 15.10 0.52 16.00
C LEU A 306 16.34 -0.31 16.30
N HIS A 307 16.19 -1.62 16.15
CA HIS A 307 17.23 -2.60 16.40
C HIS A 307 17.30 -3.56 15.22
N ALA A 308 18.49 -3.82 14.70
CA ALA A 308 18.72 -4.87 13.71
C ALA A 308 19.20 -6.15 14.42
N THR A 309 18.74 -7.30 13.95
CA THR A 309 19.12 -8.58 14.57
C THR A 309 19.24 -9.72 13.55
N ASP A 310 20.07 -10.71 13.87
CA ASP A 310 20.18 -11.98 13.16
C ASP A 310 19.27 -13.08 13.73
N ASP A 311 18.47 -12.75 14.75
CA ASP A 311 17.49 -13.65 15.35
C ASP A 311 16.36 -13.98 14.36
N LEU A 312 16.01 -15.27 14.25
CA LEU A 312 15.01 -15.77 13.31
C LEU A 312 13.59 -15.78 13.89
N GLU A 313 13.45 -15.67 15.22
CA GLU A 313 12.16 -15.76 15.92
C GLU A 313 11.60 -14.40 16.33
N VAL A 314 12.06 -13.31 15.70
CA VAL A 314 11.62 -11.93 15.99
C VAL A 314 10.12 -11.69 15.86
N ALA A 315 9.44 -12.45 14.99
CA ALA A 315 8.04 -12.23 14.62
C ALA A 315 7.04 -13.08 15.43
N ASN A 316 7.20 -13.12 16.76
CA ASN A 316 6.24 -13.74 17.65
C ASN A 316 5.62 -12.67 18.59
N PRO A 317 4.27 -12.49 18.58
CA PRO A 317 3.60 -11.49 19.42
C PRO A 317 3.77 -11.73 20.93
N ASP A 318 4.12 -12.95 21.35
CA ASP A 318 4.36 -13.29 22.76
C ASP A 318 5.78 -12.95 23.23
N ASN A 319 6.65 -12.50 22.32
CA ASN A 319 8.02 -12.11 22.67
C ASN A 319 8.01 -10.88 23.59
N THR A 320 8.74 -10.99 24.71
CA THR A 320 8.93 -9.89 25.66
C THR A 320 10.32 -9.24 25.55
N VAL A 321 11.18 -9.78 24.68
CA VAL A 321 12.54 -9.32 24.40
C VAL A 321 12.77 -9.28 22.90
N ILE A 322 13.77 -8.49 22.45
CA ILE A 322 14.07 -8.27 21.03
C ILE A 322 14.63 -9.52 20.34
N ASN A 323 15.44 -10.30 21.05
CA ASN A 323 16.14 -11.50 20.56
C ASN A 323 15.79 -12.73 21.40
N PRO A 324 14.58 -13.28 21.24
CA PRO A 324 14.09 -14.40 22.05
C PRO A 324 14.98 -15.64 21.96
N SER A 325 15.62 -15.90 20.82
CA SER A 325 16.53 -17.04 20.62
C SER A 325 17.99 -16.71 20.94
N GLY A 326 18.27 -15.48 21.42
CA GLY A 326 19.60 -15.05 21.82
C GLY A 326 20.49 -14.59 20.66
N GLY A 327 19.91 -14.21 19.52
CA GLY A 327 20.65 -13.61 18.40
C GLY A 327 21.36 -12.30 18.76
N THR A 328 22.29 -11.88 17.92
CA THR A 328 22.95 -10.57 18.00
C THR A 328 21.94 -9.46 17.78
N VAL A 329 22.00 -8.41 18.59
CA VAL A 329 21.18 -7.20 18.45
C VAL A 329 22.09 -6.00 18.33
N ILE A 330 21.80 -5.12 17.39
CA ILE A 330 22.48 -3.84 17.23
C ILE A 330 21.47 -2.72 17.25
N ASP A 331 21.73 -1.75 18.11
CA ASP A 331 20.96 -0.51 18.19
C ASP A 331 21.28 0.36 16.98
N LEU A 332 20.23 0.80 16.29
CA LEU A 332 20.35 1.76 15.20
C LEU A 332 20.19 3.18 15.75
N GLU A 333 20.97 4.12 15.22
CA GLU A 333 20.75 5.54 15.49
C GLU A 333 19.39 5.93 14.89
N THR A 334 18.40 6.03 15.77
CA THR A 334 16.99 6.11 15.42
C THR A 334 16.48 7.53 15.57
N ARG A 335 15.78 8.02 14.55
CA ARG A 335 15.03 9.26 14.58
C ARG A 335 13.61 9.08 14.09
N HIS A 336 12.73 9.98 14.52
CA HIS A 336 11.45 10.22 13.88
C HIS A 336 11.67 10.82 12.49
N ALA A 337 10.92 10.33 11.48
CA ALA A 337 11.07 10.73 10.08
C ALA A 337 9.75 11.32 9.53
N PRO A 338 9.36 12.54 9.97
CA PRO A 338 8.12 13.19 9.54
C PRO A 338 8.05 13.42 8.02
N GLU A 339 9.19 13.57 7.35
CA GLU A 339 9.30 13.71 5.89
C GLU A 339 8.84 12.45 5.11
N LEU A 340 8.73 11.31 5.80
CA LEU A 340 8.26 10.04 5.25
C LEU A 340 6.83 9.69 5.72
N GLU A 341 6.18 10.57 6.48
CA GLU A 341 4.84 10.34 7.02
C GLU A 341 3.74 10.74 6.03
N LYS A 342 2.60 10.08 6.17
CA LYS A 342 1.34 10.39 5.51
C LYS A 342 0.24 10.32 6.57
N PRO A 343 -0.98 10.83 6.32
CA PRO A 343 -2.10 10.58 7.22
C PRO A 343 -2.21 9.10 7.58
N PHE A 344 -2.34 8.79 8.87
CA PHE A 344 -2.40 7.42 9.39
C PHE A 344 -1.13 6.56 9.20
N LEU A 345 0.02 7.17 8.93
CA LEU A 345 1.33 6.51 8.85
C LEU A 345 2.35 7.25 9.72
N ARG A 346 3.01 6.54 10.63
CA ARG A 346 4.18 7.06 11.37
C ARG A 346 5.43 6.31 10.98
N THR A 347 6.54 7.03 10.88
CA THR A 347 7.79 6.48 10.36
C THR A 347 8.96 6.78 11.28
N LEU A 348 9.74 5.74 11.56
CA LEU A 348 11.05 5.82 12.19
C LEU A 348 12.11 5.44 11.14
N LEU A 349 13.23 6.14 11.18
CA LEU A 349 14.41 5.82 10.39
C LEU A 349 15.58 5.57 11.34
N GLY A 350 16.15 4.38 11.25
CA GLY A 350 17.33 3.95 11.98
C GLY A 350 18.50 3.80 11.02
N HIS A 351 19.70 4.13 11.45
CA HIS A 351 20.89 3.90 10.62
C HIS A 351 22.11 3.50 11.45
N VAL A 352 23.09 2.93 10.77
CA VAL A 352 24.39 2.55 11.35
C VAL A 352 25.51 2.70 10.31
N THR A 353 26.70 3.07 10.78
CA THR A 353 27.92 3.25 9.98
C THR A 353 29.13 2.62 10.70
N GLY A 354 30.26 2.49 9.99
CA GLY A 354 31.55 2.08 10.57
C GLY A 354 31.54 0.73 11.30
N ASP A 355 32.31 0.63 12.38
CA ASP A 355 32.58 -0.61 13.14
C ASP A 355 31.31 -1.31 13.67
N GLN A 356 30.24 -0.55 13.94
CA GLN A 356 28.97 -1.15 14.37
C GLN A 356 28.33 -1.99 13.26
N MET A 357 28.57 -1.64 11.99
CA MET A 357 28.08 -2.38 10.84
C MET A 357 28.84 -3.70 10.66
N GLU A 358 30.12 -3.77 11.02
CA GLU A 358 30.92 -5.00 10.92
C GLU A 358 30.40 -6.11 11.85
N LYS A 359 29.72 -5.73 12.93
CA LYS A 359 29.02 -6.65 13.82
C LYS A 359 27.74 -7.23 13.20
N LEU A 360 27.16 -6.57 12.18
CA LEU A 360 25.98 -7.04 11.42
C LEU A 360 26.44 -7.93 10.25
N THR A 361 26.98 -9.11 10.55
CA THR A 361 27.36 -10.06 9.50
C THR A 361 26.14 -10.64 8.76
N ARG A 362 24.99 -10.65 9.44
CA ARG A 362 23.69 -11.11 8.95
C ARG A 362 22.57 -10.29 9.59
N ILE A 363 21.50 -10.05 8.84
CA ILE A 363 20.24 -9.51 9.34
C ILE A 363 19.11 -10.46 8.95
N SER A 364 18.28 -10.80 9.92
CA SER A 364 17.07 -11.60 9.75
C SER A 364 15.80 -10.85 10.14
N GLY A 365 15.92 -9.78 10.93
CA GLY A 365 14.83 -8.85 11.14
C GLY A 365 15.24 -7.50 11.70
N VAL A 366 14.27 -6.61 11.72
CA VAL A 366 14.36 -5.30 12.38
C VAL A 366 13.20 -5.15 13.34
N VAL A 367 13.50 -4.76 14.57
CA VAL A 367 12.54 -4.63 15.66
C VAL A 367 12.45 -3.18 16.11
N THR A 368 11.24 -2.69 16.32
CA THR A 368 11.00 -1.46 17.09
C THR A 368 10.83 -1.82 18.55
N GLY A 369 11.73 -1.35 19.39
CA GLY A 369 11.67 -1.48 20.85
C GLY A 369 11.33 -0.15 21.52
N LEU A 370 10.76 -0.21 22.73
CA LEU A 370 10.72 0.94 23.63
C LEU A 370 11.96 0.99 24.51
N ASP A 371 12.20 2.13 25.18
CA ASP A 371 13.35 2.33 26.09
C ASP A 371 13.49 1.24 27.19
N ASN A 372 12.42 0.51 27.51
CA ASN A 372 12.43 -0.58 28.48
C ASN A 372 12.76 -1.96 27.87
N GLY A 373 13.19 -2.00 26.60
CA GLY A 373 13.53 -3.23 25.87
C GLY A 373 12.33 -4.01 25.34
N MET A 374 11.09 -3.54 25.56
CA MET A 374 9.89 -4.23 25.11
C MET A 374 9.71 -4.07 23.60
N PRO A 375 9.59 -5.18 22.83
CA PRO A 375 9.31 -5.11 21.41
C PRO A 375 7.88 -4.60 21.15
N MET A 376 7.71 -3.79 20.11
CA MET A 376 6.42 -3.25 19.68
C MET A 376 5.97 -3.78 18.32
N THR A 377 6.89 -3.80 17.37
CA THR A 377 6.66 -4.28 16.02
C THR A 377 7.96 -4.77 15.42
N CYS A 378 7.87 -5.69 14.46
CA CYS A 378 9.02 -6.23 13.75
C CYS A 378 8.75 -6.28 12.25
N GLY A 379 9.82 -6.17 11.48
CA GLY A 379 9.88 -6.53 10.08
C GLY A 379 10.85 -7.69 9.93
N THR A 380 10.42 -8.74 9.26
CA THR A 380 11.27 -9.89 8.93
C THR A 380 11.89 -9.68 7.56
N ILE A 381 13.09 -10.20 7.35
CA ILE A 381 13.65 -10.36 6.01
C ILE A 381 13.42 -11.82 5.62
N GLU A 382 12.65 -12.09 4.57
CA GLU A 382 12.34 -13.46 4.13
C GLU A 382 13.49 -14.09 3.33
N GLY A 383 14.71 -13.97 3.87
CA GLY A 383 15.96 -14.42 3.27
C GLY A 383 17.14 -14.13 4.21
N VAL A 384 18.35 -14.41 3.74
CA VAL A 384 19.60 -14.18 4.46
C VAL A 384 20.28 -12.95 3.88
N LEU A 385 20.06 -11.79 4.50
CA LEU A 385 20.78 -10.56 4.16
C LEU A 385 22.12 -10.54 4.87
N LYS A 386 23.22 -10.57 4.11
CA LYS A 386 24.58 -10.37 4.61
C LYS A 386 25.07 -9.00 4.20
N LEU A 387 25.61 -8.24 5.15
CA LEU A 387 26.12 -6.89 4.89
C LEU A 387 27.63 -6.88 4.73
N SER A 388 28.11 -6.13 3.75
CA SER A 388 29.51 -5.73 3.57
C SER A 388 29.64 -4.74 2.42
N ASP A 389 30.74 -3.98 2.41
CA ASP A 389 31.03 -2.95 1.42
C ASP A 389 29.95 -1.84 1.35
N LEU A 390 29.35 -1.52 2.51
CA LEU A 390 28.38 -0.44 2.69
C LEU A 390 29.00 0.70 3.47
N ALA A 391 28.68 1.93 3.09
CA ALA A 391 28.98 3.12 3.88
C ALA A 391 27.94 3.32 5.00
N ARG A 392 26.68 2.98 4.71
CA ARG A 392 25.55 3.14 5.64
C ARG A 392 24.49 2.07 5.41
N PHE A 393 24.04 1.45 6.49
CA PHE A 393 22.81 0.65 6.50
C PHE A 393 21.69 1.45 7.16
N GLU A 394 20.52 1.45 6.55
CA GLU A 394 19.32 2.11 7.05
C GLU A 394 18.17 1.12 7.19
N CYS A 395 17.34 1.31 8.21
CA CYS A 395 16.04 0.66 8.31
C CYS A 395 14.96 1.72 8.48
N GLN A 396 13.96 1.66 7.62
CA GLN A 396 12.72 2.41 7.75
C GLN A 396 11.63 1.47 8.30
N MET A 397 11.12 1.76 9.50
CA MET A 397 9.97 1.08 10.06
C MET A 397 8.80 2.04 10.15
N SER A 398 7.66 1.64 9.61
CA SER A 398 6.45 2.46 9.65
C SER A 398 5.30 1.72 10.31
N ILE A 399 4.50 2.43 11.12
CA ILE A 399 3.25 1.93 11.68
C ILE A 399 2.10 2.64 10.99
N ARG A 400 1.26 1.85 10.33
CA ARG A 400 0.09 2.30 9.59
C ARG A 400 -1.19 1.93 10.32
N HIS A 401 -2.12 2.86 10.43
CA HIS A 401 -3.43 2.59 10.99
C HIS A 401 -4.47 2.25 9.92
N ARG A 402 -5.27 1.21 10.15
CA ARG A 402 -6.44 0.85 9.35
C ARG A 402 -7.73 1.06 10.16
N ASN A 403 -8.58 1.97 9.68
CA ASN A 403 -9.95 2.13 10.19
C ASN A 403 -10.86 1.03 9.64
N LEU A 404 -11.39 0.16 10.50
CA LEU A 404 -12.34 -0.89 10.07
C LEU A 404 -13.70 -0.37 9.62
N GLN A 405 -14.07 0.83 10.07
CA GLN A 405 -15.35 1.45 9.72
C GLN A 405 -15.26 2.32 8.45
N GLN A 406 -14.08 2.42 7.83
CA GLN A 406 -13.89 3.15 6.58
C GLN A 406 -13.63 2.15 5.44
N PRO A 407 -13.98 2.52 4.19
CA PRO A 407 -13.58 1.74 3.04
C PRO A 407 -12.07 1.47 3.05
N ARG A 408 -11.69 0.27 2.64
CA ARG A 408 -10.30 -0.15 2.53
C ARG A 408 -9.53 0.84 1.64
N GLY A 409 -8.51 1.47 2.22
CA GLY A 409 -7.65 2.44 1.53
C GLY A 409 -6.21 1.98 1.33
N HIS A 410 -5.88 0.74 1.71
CA HIS A 410 -4.54 0.17 1.62
C HIS A 410 -4.60 -1.27 1.11
N PHE A 411 -3.67 -1.59 0.22
CA PHE A 411 -3.64 -2.82 -0.57
C PHE A 411 -2.24 -3.42 -0.52
N ALA A 412 -2.15 -4.75 -0.65
CA ALA A 412 -0.88 -5.45 -0.73
C ALA A 412 -0.44 -5.43 -2.20
N SER A 413 0.07 -4.29 -2.66
CA SER A 413 0.62 -4.13 -4.02
C SER A 413 1.99 -4.77 -4.14
#